data_AF-A0A954R2F6-F1
#
_entry.id   AF-A0A954R2F6-F1
#
_cell.length_a   1.000
_cell.length_b   1.000
_cell.length_c   1.000
_cell.angle_alpha   90.00
_cell.angle_beta   90.00
_cell.angle_gamma   90.00
#
_symmetry.space_group_name_H-M   'P 1'
#
loop_
_entity.id
_entity.type
_entity.pdbx_description
1 polymer ?
#
loop_
_entity_poly.entity_id
_entity_poly.type
_entity_poly.pdbx_seq_one_letter_code
_entity_poly.pdbx_strand_id
1 'polypeptide(L)' 'YEYDVYEEHQRSLPRIGADIVTSNGRGRVLGQEVLSRQLLVQMEDNRRVMVHADDILSVMRREKTRERSAQVTEEE' A
#
# COMPACT_ATOMS: atom_id res chain seq x y z
N TYR A 1 -13.86 27.13 -7.05
CA TYR A 1 -13.36 26.04 -7.89
C TYR A 1 -12.38 25.23 -7.08
N GLU A 2 -12.88 24.26 -6.31
CA GLU A 2 -12.07 23.23 -5.61
C GLU A 2 -12.95 21.98 -5.47
N TYR A 3 -13.37 21.40 -6.59
CA TYR A 3 -14.32 20.27 -6.57
C TYR A 3 -13.94 19.13 -7.52
N ASP A 4 -12.65 19.00 -7.85
CA ASP A 4 -12.18 17.96 -8.78
C ASP A 4 -11.43 16.77 -8.13
N VAL A 5 -11.43 16.62 -6.80
CA VAL A 5 -10.48 15.67 -6.14
C VAL A 5 -11.14 14.54 -5.35
N TYR A 6 -12.46 14.41 -5.37
CA TYR A 6 -13.12 13.23 -4.81
C TYR A 6 -13.60 12.31 -5.92
N GLU A 7 -12.66 11.84 -6.76
CA GLU A 7 -12.87 10.60 -7.50
C GLU A 7 -13.01 9.47 -6.48
N GLU A 8 -14.25 9.27 -6.07
CA GLU A 8 -15.01 8.02 -6.10
C GLU A 8 -14.19 6.74 -6.29
N HIS A 9 -13.25 6.46 -5.40
CA HIS A 9 -12.51 5.21 -5.43
C HIS A 9 -13.17 4.21 -4.50
N GLN A 10 -13.82 3.20 -5.10
CA GLN A 10 -14.01 1.89 -4.47
C GLN A 10 -12.63 1.33 -4.08
N ARG A 11 -12.14 1.70 -2.89
CA ARG A 11 -10.82 1.31 -2.40
C ARG A 11 -10.83 -0.18 -2.07
N SER A 12 -10.30 -0.98 -3.00
CA SER A 12 -9.71 -2.26 -2.65
C SER A 12 -8.59 -2.03 -1.62
N LEU A 13 -8.55 -2.84 -0.56
CA LEU A 13 -7.56 -2.69 0.52
C LEU A 13 -6.13 -2.77 -0.06
N PRO A 14 -5.28 -1.74 0.17
CA PRO A 14 -3.89 -1.77 -0.26
C PRO A 14 -3.16 -3.00 0.26
N ARG A 15 -2.50 -3.74 -0.64
CA ARG A 15 -1.83 -5.02 -0.34
C ARG A 15 -0.77 -4.86 0.75
N ILE A 16 -0.56 -5.92 1.53
CA ILE A 16 0.57 -6.01 2.46
C ILE A 16 1.88 -5.77 1.70
N GLY A 17 2.74 -4.93 2.27
CA GLY A 17 4.02 -4.50 1.70
C GLY A 17 3.93 -3.29 0.77
N ALA A 18 2.73 -2.81 0.42
CA ALA A 18 2.54 -1.58 -0.33
C ALA A 18 2.95 -0.36 0.51
N ASP A 19 3.52 0.63 -0.14
CA ASP A 19 3.81 1.92 0.45
C ASP A 19 2.61 2.85 0.20
N ILE A 20 2.17 3.55 1.23
CA ILE A 20 0.98 4.40 1.21
C ILE A 20 1.28 5.78 1.80
N VAL A 21 0.46 6.75 1.42
CA VAL A 21 0.49 8.11 1.98
C VAL A 21 -0.80 8.32 2.75
N THR A 22 -0.68 8.80 3.98
CA THR A 22 -1.78 9.17 4.87
C THR A 22 -1.64 10.64 5.26
N SER A 23 -2.65 11.20 5.91
CA SER A 23 -2.59 12.55 6.47
C SER A 23 -1.44 12.76 7.47
N ASN A 24 -1.04 11.69 8.17
CA ASN A 24 0.05 11.72 9.16
C ASN A 24 1.43 11.47 8.56
N GLY A 25 1.53 11.31 7.24
CA GLY A 25 2.79 11.01 6.54
C GLY A 25 2.76 9.67 5.81
N ARG A 26 3.94 9.20 5.41
CA ARG A 26 4.08 7.98 4.61
C ARG A 26 4.28 6.77 5.50
N GLY A 27 3.91 5.61 4.98
CA GLY A 27 4.13 4.37 5.69
C GLY A 27 3.98 3.15 4.80
N ARG A 28 4.34 2.00 5.35
CA ARG A 28 4.26 0.70 4.67
C ARG A 28 3.23 -0.20 5.34
N VAL A 29 2.37 -0.80 4.55
CA VAL A 29 1.35 -1.74 5.05
C VAL A 29 2.02 -3.02 5.53
N LEU A 30 1.82 -3.35 6.80
CA LEU A 30 2.28 -4.59 7.43
C LEU A 30 1.18 -5.65 7.51
N GLY A 31 -0.09 -5.21 7.64
CA GLY A 31 -1.23 -6.10 7.81
C GLY A 31 -2.55 -5.43 7.44
N GLN A 32 -3.60 -6.23 7.27
CA GLN A 32 -4.94 -5.79 6.93
C GLN A 32 -5.96 -6.44 7.85
N GLU A 33 -6.88 -5.65 8.37
CA GLU A 33 -8.07 -6.09 9.06
C GLU A 33 -9.27 -5.89 8.14
N VAL A 34 -9.66 -6.95 7.42
CA VAL A 34 -10.64 -6.87 6.33
C VAL A 34 -12.03 -6.47 6.83
N LEU A 35 -12.44 -6.98 7.99
CA LEU A 35 -13.77 -6.72 8.56
C LEU A 35 -13.94 -5.26 8.96
N SER A 36 -12.89 -4.67 9.55
CA SER A 36 -12.89 -3.27 9.99
C SER A 36 -12.35 -2.30 8.93
N ARG A 37 -11.91 -2.81 7.77
CA ARG A 37 -11.24 -2.05 6.70
C ARG A 37 -10.08 -1.19 7.21
N GLN A 38 -9.30 -1.74 8.14
CA GLN A 38 -8.13 -1.09 8.72
C GLN A 38 -6.84 -1.72 8.22
N LEU A 39 -5.77 -0.93 8.19
CA LEU A 39 -4.43 -1.37 7.86
C LEU A 39 -3.51 -1.13 9.04
N LEU A 40 -2.70 -2.13 9.37
CA LEU A 40 -1.55 -1.94 10.23
C LEU A 40 -0.42 -1.36 9.38
N VAL A 41 0.03 -0.15 9.69
CA VAL A 41 1.01 0.60 8.91
C VAL A 41 2.22 0.91 9.77
N GLN A 42 3.41 0.68 9.21
CA GLN A 42 4.67 1.16 9.75
C GLN A 42 4.94 2.56 9.20
N MET A 43 4.89 3.57 10.06
CA MET A 43 5.21 4.95 9.70
C MET A 43 6.73 5.15 9.60
N GLU A 44 7.15 6.26 9.00
CA GLU A 44 8.57 6.63 8.82
C GLU A 44 9.33 6.82 10.15
N ASP A 45 8.63 7.14 11.24
CA ASP A 45 9.20 7.28 12.59
C ASP A 45 9.35 5.94 13.35
N ASN A 46 9.26 4.81 12.63
CA ASN A 46 9.25 3.46 13.17
C ASN A 46 8.07 3.13 14.13
N ARG A 47 7.03 3.96 14.22
CA ARG A 47 5.80 3.58 14.93
C ARG A 47 4.83 2.78 14.06
N ARG A 48 4.14 1.84 14.70
CA ARG A 48 3.07 1.06 14.09
C ARG A 48 1.72 1.61 14.52
N VAL A 49 0.88 1.93 13.55
CA VAL A 49 -0.44 2.51 13.79
C VAL A 49 -1.49 1.81 12.92
N MET A 50 -2.71 1.76 13.44
CA MET A 50 -3.89 1.33 12.68
C MET A 50 -4.47 2.53 11.96
N VAL A 51 -4.67 2.40 10.66
CA VAL A 51 -5.20 3.46 9.79
C VAL A 51 -6.40 2.93 9.02
N HIS A 52 -7.48 3.71 8.90
CA HIS A 52 -8.64 3.30 8.11
C HIS A 52 -8.31 3.36 6.61
N ALA A 53 -8.89 2.47 5.80
CA ALA A 53 -8.65 2.47 4.35
C ALA A 53 -9.01 3.80 3.67
N ASP A 54 -9.97 4.54 4.25
CA ASP A 54 -10.42 5.84 3.76
C ASP A 54 -9.45 7.00 4.07
N ASP A 55 -8.60 6.86 5.09
CA ASP A 55 -7.58 7.88 5.45
C ASP A 55 -6.37 7.86 4.52
N ILE A 56 -6.33 6.91 3.60
CA ILE A 56 -5.25 6.73 2.66
C ILE A 56 -5.42 7.75 1.55
N LEU A 57 -4.46 8.63 1.37
CA LEU A 57 -4.51 9.63 0.31
C LEU A 57 -4.03 9.05 -1.02
N SER A 58 -3.01 8.19 -0.99
CA SER A 58 -2.46 7.55 -2.19
C SER A 58 -1.75 6.24 -1.88
N VAL A 59 -1.74 5.31 -2.84
CA VAL A 59 -0.96 4.07 -2.80
C VAL A 59 0.17 4.19 -3.80
N MET A 60 1.41 4.15 -3.32
CA MET A 60 2.58 4.18 -4.17
C MET A 60 2.75 2.79 -4.82
N ARG A 61 2.58 2.76 -6.14
CA ARG A 61 2.77 1.55 -6.93
C ARG A 61 4.28 1.28 -7.03
N ARG A 62 4.80 0.37 -6.22
CA ARG A 62 6.13 -0.21 -6.51
C ARG A 62 6.01 -1.00 -7.80
N GLU A 63 6.65 -0.51 -8.85
CA GLU A 63 6.85 -1.24 -10.09
C GLU A 63 7.58 -2.54 -9.72
N LYS A 64 6.92 -3.68 -9.93
CA LYS A 64 7.53 -4.98 -9.65
C LYS A 64 8.66 -5.16 -10.65
N THR A 65 9.89 -4.84 -10.26
CA THR A 65 11.07 -5.38 -10.93
C THR A 65 10.91 -6.90 -10.93
N ARG A 66 10.64 -7.44 -12.13
CA ARG A 66 10.58 -8.87 -12.38
C ARG A 66 12.02 -9.40 -12.36
N GLU A 67 12.60 -9.54 -11.17
CA GLU A 67 13.76 -10.42 -11.00
C GLU A 67 13.24 -11.83 -10.79
N ARG A 68 12.69 -12.40 -11.87
CA ARG A 68 12.56 -13.85 -12.01
C ARG A 68 13.86 -14.32 -12.65
N SER A 69 14.81 -14.62 -11.78
CA SER A 69 15.74 -15.74 -11.91
C SER A 69 15.84 -16.31 -13.32
N ALA A 70 16.98 -16.05 -13.96
CA ALA A 70 17.50 -16.83 -15.06
C ALA A 70 17.30 -18.31 -14.74
N GLN A 71 16.48 -18.98 -15.56
CA GLN A 71 16.39 -20.43 -15.58
C GLN A 71 17.72 -20.95 -16.08
N VAL A 72 18.57 -21.32 -15.12
CA VAL A 72 19.62 -22.32 -15.31
C VAL A 72 18.90 -23.64 -15.51
N THR A 73 18.88 -24.13 -16.76
CA THR A 73 19.01 -25.56 -17.12
C THR A 73 19.42 -25.60 -18.61
N GLU A 74 20.73 -25.59 -18.85
CA GLU A 74 21.31 -26.27 -20.01
C GLU A 74 21.15 -27.77 -19.75
N GLU A 75 20.29 -28.44 -20.50
CA GLU A 75 20.35 -29.87 -20.79
C GLU A 75 19.93 -30.05 -22.25
N GLU A 76 20.92 -30.15 -23.14
CA GLU A 76 21.15 -31.24 -24.13
C GLU A 76 22.40 -30.95 -24.97
#